data_AF-A0A348Z1Z1-F1
#
_entry.id   AF-A0A348Z1Z1-F1
#
_cell.length_a   1.000
_cell.length_b   1.000
_cell.length_c   1.000
_cell.angle_alpha   90.00
_cell.angle_beta   90.00
_cell.angle_gamma   90.00
#
_symmetry.space_group_name_H-M   'P 1'
#
loop_
_entity.id
_entity.type
_entity.pdbx_description
1 polymer ?
#
loop_
_entity_poly.entity_id
_entity_poly.type
_entity_poly.pdbx_seq_one_letter_code
_entity_poly.pdbx_strand_id
1 'polypeptide(L)'
;MNGILKVLPMLFTYLVSYIMLMEIDKKCSLIVKIDSKLKIKKSYKPVFYSSSALILILIFAVIGMYFITMSETFFYILAGLILGISLNFINIAKKN
;
A
#
# COMPACT_ATOMS: atom_id res chain seq x y z
N MET A 1 4.41 -26.40 -6.71
CA MET A 1 3.23 -25.54 -6.52
C MET A 1 3.52 -24.20 -7.20
N ASN A 2 2.82 -23.87 -8.30
CA ASN A 2 3.15 -22.72 -9.16
C ASN A 2 3.26 -21.42 -8.34
N GLY A 3 4.36 -20.67 -8.50
CA GLY A 3 4.59 -19.42 -7.75
C GLY A 3 3.45 -18.41 -7.87
N ILE A 4 2.68 -18.46 -8.97
CA ILE A 4 1.47 -17.66 -9.20
C ILE A 4 0.42 -17.89 -8.09
N LEU A 5 0.22 -19.12 -7.62
CA LEU A 5 -0.73 -19.42 -6.55
C LEU A 5 -0.32 -18.81 -5.21
N LYS A 6 0.99 -18.62 -4.97
CA LYS A 6 1.50 -17.97 -3.75
C LYS A 6 1.28 -16.45 -3.76
N VAL A 7 1.25 -15.83 -4.94
CA VAL A 7 1.05 -14.37 -5.11
C VAL A 7 -0.45 -14.01 -5.17
N LEU A 8 -1.32 -14.99 -5.38
CA LEU A 8 -2.77 -14.79 -5.46
C LEU A 8 -3.36 -14.04 -4.23
N PRO A 9 -2.99 -14.38 -2.97
CA PRO A 9 -3.49 -13.64 -1.80
C PRO A 9 -3.06 -12.17 -1.80
N MET A 10 -1.86 -11.87 -2.30
CA MET A 10 -1.34 -10.51 -2.43
C MET A 10 -2.12 -9.70 -3.46
N LEU A 11 -2.37 -10.26 -4.65
CA LEU A 11 -3.15 -9.61 -5.70
C LEU A 11 -4.60 -9.35 -5.27
N PHE A 12 -5.20 -10.34 -4.59
CA PHE A 12 -6.56 -10.20 -4.08
C PHE A 12 -6.67 -9.06 -3.07
N THR A 13 -5.79 -9.05 -2.07
CA THR A 13 -5.81 -8.01 -1.01
C THR A 13 -5.41 -6.64 -1.53
N TYR A 14 -4.52 -6.58 -2.52
CA TYR A 14 -4.22 -5.36 -3.28
C TYR A 14 -5.47 -4.77 -3.94
N LEU A 15 -6.22 -5.58 -4.70
CA LEU A 15 -7.44 -5.10 -5.37
C LEU A 15 -8.51 -4.66 -4.37
N VAL A 16 -8.75 -5.46 -3.33
CA VAL A 16 -9.76 -5.17 -2.31
C VAL A 16 -9.42 -3.87 -1.56
N SER A 17 -8.18 -3.71 -1.09
CA SER A 17 -7.77 -2.49 -0.38
C SER A 17 -7.82 -1.26 -1.27
N TYR A 18 -7.39 -1.37 -2.53
CA TYR A 18 -7.46 -0.27 -3.49
C TYR A 18 -8.91 0.18 -3.71
N ILE A 19 -9.83 -0.75 -4.00
CA ILE A 19 -11.25 -0.45 -4.25
C ILE A 19 -11.90 0.15 -2.99
N MET A 20 -11.72 -0.48 -1.83
CA MET A 20 -12.29 0.00 -0.57
C MET A 20 -11.82 1.42 -0.24
N LEU A 21 -10.52 1.68 -0.35
CA LEU A 21 -9.96 2.98 -0.02
C LEU A 21 -10.37 4.05 -1.03
N MET A 22 -10.54 3.70 -2.30
CA MET A 22 -11.06 4.62 -3.32
C MET A 22 -12.51 5.02 -3.03
N GLU A 23 -13.38 4.07 -2.65
CA GLU A 23 -14.77 4.35 -2.28
C GLU A 23 -14.88 5.15 -0.98
N ILE A 24 -14.03 4.87 0.02
CA ILE A 24 -13.96 5.65 1.25
C ILE A 24 -13.50 7.08 0.96
N ASP A 25 -12.46 7.25 0.14
CA ASP A 25 -11.90 8.57 -0.14
C ASP A 25 -12.87 9.46 -0.94
N LYS A 26 -13.66 8.88 -1.85
CA LYS A 26 -14.76 9.59 -2.51
C LYS A 26 -15.75 10.23 -1.52
N LYS A 27 -16.02 9.56 -0.39
CA LYS A 27 -16.98 10.02 0.61
C LYS A 27 -16.36 10.95 1.66
N CYS A 28 -15.14 10.66 2.09
CA CYS A 28 -14.55 11.30 3.27
C CYS A 28 -13.38 12.26 2.95
N SER A 29 -12.86 12.21 1.72
CA SER A 29 -11.68 12.96 1.24
C SER A 29 -10.49 12.86 2.21
N LEU A 30 -10.30 11.69 2.81
CA LEU A 30 -9.28 11.46 3.84
C LEU A 30 -7.88 11.63 3.28
N ILE A 31 -7.61 11.03 2.13
CA ILE A 31 -6.30 11.07 1.49
C ILE A 31 -6.01 12.47 0.98
N VAL A 32 -7.01 13.18 0.46
CA VAL A 32 -6.87 14.61 0.10
C VAL A 32 -6.45 15.46 1.30
N LYS A 33 -7.04 15.21 2.48
CA LYS A 33 -6.67 15.90 3.74
C LYS A 33 -5.27 15.53 4.23
N ILE A 34 -4.82 14.30 4.02
CA ILE A 34 -3.45 13.87 4.37
C ILE A 34 -2.45 14.47 3.39
N ASP A 35 -2.74 14.42 2.10
CA ASP A 35 -1.89 14.90 1.01
C ASP A 35 -1.69 16.43 1.03
N SER A 36 -2.70 17.19 1.46
CA SER A 36 -2.60 18.64 1.61
C SER A 36 -1.73 19.07 2.80
N LYS A 37 -1.59 18.21 3.82
CA LYS A 37 -0.68 18.45 4.96
C LYS A 37 0.77 18.14 4.64
N LEU A 38 1.03 17.33 3.60
CA LEU A 38 2.37 17.00 3.16
C LEU A 38 2.99 18.15 2.36
N LYS A 39 3.98 18.82 2.95
CA LYS A 39 4.76 19.91 2.33
C LYS A 39 5.81 19.38 1.34
N ILE A 40 5.38 18.56 0.38
CA ILE A 40 6.22 17.97 -0.67
C ILE A 40 5.73 18.51 -2.02
N LYS A 41 6.66 18.87 -2.91
CA LYS A 41 6.31 19.31 -4.26
C LYS A 41 5.58 18.18 -5.00
N LYS A 42 4.48 18.53 -5.69
CA LYS A 42 3.56 17.59 -6.37
C LYS A 42 4.27 16.54 -7.23
N SER A 43 5.32 16.92 -7.95
CA SER A 43 6.12 16.01 -8.79
C SER A 43 6.79 14.88 -8.01
N TYR A 44 7.14 15.08 -6.74
CA TYR A 44 7.80 14.07 -5.91
C TYR A 44 6.83 13.24 -5.08
N LYS A 45 5.56 13.65 -4.96
CA LYS A 45 4.57 12.95 -4.14
C LYS A 45 4.38 11.48 -4.56
N PRO A 46 4.20 11.14 -5.86
CA PRO A 46 4.10 9.74 -6.29
C PRO A 46 5.30 8.88 -5.87
N VAL A 47 6.51 9.44 -5.98
CA VAL A 47 7.76 8.76 -5.62
C VAL A 47 7.86 8.60 -4.11
N PHE A 48 7.43 9.60 -3.34
CA PHE A 48 7.38 9.52 -1.89
C PHE A 48 6.42 8.42 -1.39
N TYR A 49 5.22 8.32 -1.96
CA TYR A 49 4.25 7.30 -1.57
C TYR A 49 4.66 5.88 -1.99
N SER A 50 5.31 5.71 -3.15
CA SER A 50 5.82 4.40 -3.55
C SER A 50 7.02 3.96 -2.71
N SER A 51 7.96 4.88 -2.45
CA SER A 51 9.13 4.59 -1.62
C SER A 51 8.74 4.28 -0.17
N SER A 52 7.81 5.03 0.42
CA SER A 52 7.32 4.76 1.78
C SER A 52 6.66 3.38 1.89
N ALA A 53 5.87 2.98 0.89
CA ALA A 53 5.26 1.66 0.83
C ALA A 53 6.30 0.53 0.75
N LEU A 54 7.34 0.69 -0.09
CA LEU A 54 8.43 -0.28 -0.19
C LEU A 54 9.22 -0.39 1.11
N ILE A 55 9.53 0.74 1.75
CA ILE A 55 10.21 0.75 3.06
C ILE A 55 9.36 0.03 4.11
N LEU A 56 8.04 0.27 4.15
CA LEU A 56 7.12 -0.44 5.05
C LEU A 56 7.13 -1.95 4.82
N ILE A 57 7.07 -2.40 3.57
CA ILE A 57 7.12 -3.84 3.23
C ILE A 57 8.46 -4.44 3.69
N LEU A 58 9.59 -3.74 3.49
CA LEU A 58 10.90 -4.20 3.95
C LEU A 58 10.97 -4.29 5.48
N ILE A 59 10.43 -3.31 6.21
CA ILE A 59 10.35 -3.34 7.67
C ILE A 59 9.56 -4.58 8.13
N PHE A 60 8.39 -4.85 7.54
CA PHE A 60 7.62 -6.04 7.88
C PHE A 60 8.33 -7.35 7.50
N ALA A 61 9.10 -7.36 6.42
CA ALA A 61 9.89 -8.54 6.04
C ALA A 61 10.97 -8.83 7.09
N VAL A 62 11.69 -7.81 7.55
CA VAL A 62 12.69 -7.94 8.63
C VAL A 62 12.01 -8.37 9.93
N ILE A 63 10.88 -7.77 10.31
CA ILE A 63 10.12 -8.16 11.51
C ILE A 63 9.69 -9.62 11.44
N GLY A 64 9.16 -10.05 10.28
CA GLY A 64 8.70 -11.41 10.02
C GLY A 64 9.82 -12.47 10.04
N MET A 65 11.06 -12.07 9.76
CA MET A 65 12.23 -12.95 9.81
C MET A 65 12.84 -13.05 11.21
N TYR A 66 12.93 -11.93 11.93
CA TYR A 66 13.76 -11.84 13.15
C TYR A 66 12.98 -11.73 14.47
N PHE A 67 11.73 -11.27 14.45
CA PHE A 67 11.00 -10.93 15.67
C PHE A 67 9.72 -11.75 15.86
N ILE A 68 8.97 -11.99 14.78
CA ILE A 68 7.67 -12.67 14.83
C ILE A 68 7.63 -13.68 13.69
N THR A 69 7.39 -14.96 13.99
CA THR A 69 7.16 -15.97 12.96
C THR A 69 5.84 -15.70 12.25
N MET A 70 5.89 -14.92 11.16
CA MET A 70 4.77 -14.69 10.27
C MET A 70 4.74 -15.74 9.16
N SER A 71 3.56 -16.26 8.86
CA SER A 71 3.41 -17.15 7.71
C SER A 71 3.60 -16.38 6.40
N GLU A 72 4.12 -17.05 5.37
CA GLU A 72 4.30 -16.45 4.03
C GLU A 72 2.98 -15.81 3.54
N THR A 73 1.86 -16.50 3.73
CA THR A 73 0.53 -16.02 3.34
C THR A 73 0.15 -14.71 4.04
N PHE A 74 0.44 -14.59 5.34
CA PHE A 74 0.14 -13.38 6.10
C PHE A 74 0.98 -12.20 5.60
N PHE A 75 2.27 -12.43 5.32
CA PHE A 75 3.14 -11.42 4.74
C PHE A 75 2.63 -10.95 3.36
N TYR A 76 2.23 -11.88 2.49
CA TYR A 76 1.66 -11.55 1.18
C TYR A 76 0.37 -10.73 1.27
N ILE A 77 -0.52 -11.07 2.22
CA ILE A 77 -1.74 -10.29 2.49
C ILE A 77 -1.37 -8.86 2.92
N LEU A 78 -0.43 -8.72 3.85
CA LEU A 78 -0.01 -7.41 4.36
C LEU A 78 0.64 -6.56 3.26
N ALA A 79 1.51 -7.17 2.46
CA ALA A 79 2.14 -6.51 1.32
C ALA A 79 1.10 -6.04 0.29
N GLY A 80 0.10 -6.87 -0.02
CA GLY A 80 -1.01 -6.51 -0.89
C GLY A 80 -1.79 -5.30 -0.39
N LEU A 81 -2.15 -5.27 0.90
CA LEU A 81 -2.82 -4.13 1.53
C LEU A 81 -1.99 -2.84 1.41
N ILE A 82 -0.70 -2.90 1.75
CA ILE A 82 0.20 -1.73 1.71
C ILE A 82 0.29 -1.17 0.28
N LEU A 83 0.44 -2.04 -0.72
CA LEU A 83 0.50 -1.63 -2.12
C LEU A 83 -0.81 -1.02 -2.61
N GLY A 84 -1.96 -1.62 -2.25
CA GLY A 84 -3.26 -1.12 -2.69
C GLY A 84 -3.57 0.27 -2.10
N ILE A 85 -3.22 0.47 -0.82
CA ILE A 85 -3.29 1.78 -0.16
C ILE A 85 -2.38 2.78 -0.87
N SER A 86 -1.10 2.44 -1.08
CA SER A 86 -0.11 3.31 -1.72
C SER A 86 -0.55 3.74 -3.13
N LEU A 87 -1.10 2.81 -3.92
CA LEU A 87 -1.59 3.12 -5.26
C LEU A 87 -2.69 4.20 -5.24
N ASN A 88 -3.61 4.12 -4.27
CA ASN A 88 -4.66 5.11 -4.14
C ASN A 88 -4.10 6.50 -3.76
N PHE A 89 -3.13 6.56 -2.85
CA PHE A 89 -2.40 7.79 -2.53
C PHE A 89 -1.70 8.38 -3.77
N ILE A 90 -1.02 7.54 -4.56
CA ILE A 90 -0.36 7.96 -5.80
C ILE A 90 -1.39 8.53 -6.80
N ASN A 91 -2.54 7.86 -6.96
CA ASN A 91 -3.59 8.29 -7.87
C ASN A 91 -4.12 9.68 -7.49
N ILE A 92 -4.35 9.92 -6.21
CA ILE A 92 -4.87 11.19 -5.70
C ILE A 92 -3.83 12.30 -5.80
N ALA A 93 -2.56 12.00 -5.49
CA ALA A 93 -1.45 12.93 -5.63
C ALA A 93 -1.16 13.36 -7.07
N LYS A 94 -1.52 12.52 -8.05
CA LYS A 94 -1.45 12.89 -9.48
C LYS A 94 -2.61 13.83 -9.86
N LYS A 95 -3.80 13.63 -9.30
CA LYS A 95 -4.99 14.44 -9.58
C LYS A 95 -4.92 15.84 -8.97
N ASN A 96 -4.52 15.95 -7.70
CA ASN A 96 -4.45 17.21 -6.94
C ASN A 96 -3.13 17.94 -7.14
#